data_AF-A0A729ALP1-F1
#
_entry.id   AF-A0A729ALP1-F1
#
_cell.length_a   1.000
_cell.length_b   1.000
_cell.length_c   1.000
_cell.angle_alpha   90.00
_cell.angle_beta   90.00
_cell.angle_gamma   90.00
#
_symmetry.space_group_name_H-M   'P 1'
#
loop_
_entity.id
_entity.type
_entity.pdbx_description
1 polymer ?
#
loop_
_entity_poly.entity_id
_entity_poly.type
_entity_poly.pdbx_seq_one_letter_code
_entity_poly.pdbx_strand_id
1 'polypeptide(L)'
;MRGIGAVIHFRSLTGGSVPSPDVSGMWNSIRDWFSLPAQDEAAECFRVFYQPPEGTSSPDRMKYFLKLKALASPGRQANFTAERIRGTGETICMIASDKNSDFPPVTLHLNDQEWHSIRHQKEAVDSPLSSESDDSHAATVTETEERDAPPLKGFPITRAQIKAWRDLSPEAKREAGGWKAWAQAQVIAISSAGNYLSNTGLKLRGMVRLQPPGERGSSITNRQLQAWRDLSPEAKRMAGGWMTWVQAQGISISSAGNYLSNTGLTPFGIARLQSPGERGAPITNTQIQTWLALSQEAKRESGGWIKWAQAQGIAIGSASACLTNTGLTPVGAERLQPLGKKGDPITLAQLLAWFNMSSEERRASGGWATWAQTQGISYRSARKYLAPTDNETSPCGISRSPPSTTVSSASPPASASTGDEITVSVGTPPESCG
;
A
#
# COMPACT_ATOMS: atom_id res chain seq x y z
N MET A 1 -57.75 -7.72 -6.59
CA MET A 1 -57.51 -7.69 -8.04
C MET A 1 -56.11 -7.16 -8.30
N ARG A 2 -55.42 -7.74 -9.29
CA ARG A 2 -54.00 -7.56 -9.62
C ARG A 2 -53.61 -6.10 -9.84
N GLY A 3 -52.59 -5.62 -9.14
CA GLY A 3 -51.77 -4.49 -9.55
C GLY A 3 -50.47 -5.01 -10.14
N ILE A 4 -50.47 -5.26 -11.46
CA ILE A 4 -49.28 -5.71 -12.20
C ILE A 4 -48.31 -4.53 -12.22
N GLY A 5 -47.15 -4.69 -11.58
CA GLY A 5 -46.08 -3.70 -11.61
C GLY A 5 -45.65 -3.43 -13.05
N ALA A 6 -45.73 -2.18 -13.47
CA ALA A 6 -45.34 -1.76 -14.82
C ALA A 6 -43.85 -2.09 -15.05
N VAL A 7 -43.60 -2.87 -16.11
CA VAL A 7 -42.27 -3.09 -16.68
C VAL A 7 -41.94 -1.85 -17.51
N ILE A 8 -40.97 -1.06 -17.07
CA ILE A 8 -40.51 0.12 -17.82
C ILE A 8 -39.52 -0.36 -18.87
N HIS A 9 -39.90 -0.31 -20.14
CA HIS A 9 -39.04 -0.61 -21.29
C HIS A 9 -38.36 0.66 -21.79
N PHE A 10 -37.03 0.69 -21.80
CA PHE A 10 -36.26 1.78 -22.42
C PHE A 10 -36.10 1.51 -23.93
N ARG A 11 -36.55 2.44 -24.78
CA ARG A 11 -36.42 2.34 -26.24
C ARG A 11 -34.96 2.54 -26.66
N SER A 12 -34.43 1.63 -27.47
CA SER A 12 -33.20 1.84 -28.24
C SER A 12 -33.47 2.84 -29.37
N LEU A 13 -32.73 3.95 -29.41
CA LEU A 13 -32.58 4.73 -30.64
C LEU A 13 -31.44 4.13 -31.46
N THR A 14 -31.78 3.81 -32.70
CA THR A 14 -30.98 3.13 -33.71
C THR A 14 -29.86 4.01 -34.24
N GLY A 15 -28.64 3.46 -34.32
CA GLY A 15 -27.59 3.96 -35.21
C GLY A 15 -26.21 4.12 -34.55
N GLY A 16 -25.49 3.03 -34.31
CA GLY A 16 -24.07 3.09 -33.93
C GLY A 16 -23.52 1.76 -33.44
N SER A 17 -22.51 1.24 -34.13
CA SER A 17 -21.95 -0.11 -34.01
C SER A 17 -21.10 -0.33 -32.74
N VAL A 18 -21.71 -0.34 -31.56
CA VAL A 18 -21.16 -0.90 -30.31
C VAL A 18 -22.31 -1.56 -29.56
N PRO A 19 -22.16 -2.77 -28.96
CA PRO A 19 -23.24 -3.36 -28.19
C PRO A 19 -23.53 -2.44 -27.00
N SER A 20 -24.70 -1.81 -26.99
CA SER A 20 -25.14 -1.03 -25.84
C SER A 20 -25.36 -1.97 -24.66
N PRO A 21 -24.90 -1.62 -23.45
CA PRO A 21 -25.16 -2.44 -22.27
C PRO A 21 -26.67 -2.58 -22.08
N ASP A 22 -27.15 -3.77 -21.69
CA ASP A 22 -28.55 -4.01 -21.36
C ASP A 22 -28.90 -3.30 -20.04
N VAL A 23 -29.09 -1.99 -20.12
CA VAL A 23 -29.39 -1.11 -18.98
C VAL A 23 -30.69 -1.52 -18.29
N SER A 24 -31.64 -2.11 -19.02
CA SER A 24 -32.89 -2.61 -18.46
C SER A 24 -32.67 -3.86 -17.60
N GLY A 25 -31.88 -4.82 -18.09
CA GLY A 25 -31.46 -6.00 -17.33
C GLY A 25 -30.63 -5.63 -16.10
N MET A 26 -29.70 -4.69 -16.25
CA MET A 26 -28.85 -4.18 -15.18
C MET A 26 -29.64 -3.42 -14.10
N TRP A 27 -30.64 -2.61 -14.47
CA TRP A 27 -31.50 -1.95 -13.49
C TRP A 27 -32.30 -2.97 -12.67
N ASN A 28 -32.85 -4.01 -13.33
CA ASN A 28 -33.64 -5.04 -12.66
C ASN A 28 -32.83 -5.85 -11.62
N SER A 29 -31.51 -5.97 -11.78
CA SER A 29 -30.66 -6.72 -10.82
C SER A 29 -30.36 -5.96 -9.52
N ILE A 30 -30.56 -4.63 -9.51
CA ILE A 30 -30.33 -3.77 -8.34
C ILE A 30 -31.58 -3.02 -7.87
N ARG A 31 -32.72 -3.18 -8.55
CA ARG A 31 -33.97 -2.50 -8.23
C ARG A 31 -34.41 -2.72 -6.78
N ASP A 32 -34.15 -3.92 -6.24
CA ASP A 32 -34.46 -4.28 -4.85
C ASP A 32 -33.58 -3.59 -3.80
N TRP A 33 -32.55 -2.85 -4.21
CA TRP A 33 -31.71 -2.07 -3.31
C TRP A 33 -32.36 -0.74 -2.90
N PHE A 34 -33.40 -0.31 -3.63
CA PHE A 34 -34.06 0.97 -3.44
C PHE A 34 -35.46 0.78 -2.86
N SER A 35 -35.84 1.66 -1.93
CA SER A 35 -37.20 1.68 -1.39
C SER A 35 -38.20 1.99 -2.51
N LEU A 36 -39.42 1.44 -2.44
CA LEU A 36 -40.47 1.66 -3.44
C LEU A 36 -40.67 3.13 -3.86
N PRO A 37 -40.73 4.13 -2.95
CA PRO A 37 -40.89 5.53 -3.35
C PRO A 37 -39.64 6.14 -4.00
N ALA A 38 -38.46 5.53 -3.82
CA ALA A 38 -37.20 6.00 -4.39
C ALA A 38 -36.84 5.30 -5.71
N GLN A 39 -37.59 4.28 -6.14
CA GLN A 39 -37.24 3.47 -7.32
C GLN A 39 -37.30 4.27 -8.62
N ASP A 40 -38.28 5.16 -8.79
CA ASP A 40 -38.39 5.95 -10.02
C ASP A 40 -37.25 6.98 -10.14
N GLU A 41 -36.90 7.62 -9.03
CA GLU A 41 -35.78 8.56 -8.95
C GLU A 41 -34.43 7.85 -9.12
N ALA A 42 -34.27 6.65 -8.54
CA ALA A 42 -33.09 5.83 -8.71
C ALA A 42 -32.96 5.29 -10.13
N ALA A 43 -34.05 4.89 -10.79
CA ALA A 43 -34.05 4.47 -12.19
C ALA A 43 -33.58 5.61 -13.11
N GLU A 44 -34.02 6.84 -12.83
CA GLU A 44 -33.57 8.03 -13.55
C GLU A 44 -32.07 8.26 -13.38
N CYS A 45 -31.57 8.24 -12.13
CA CYS A 45 -30.15 8.42 -11.84
C CYS A 45 -29.30 7.33 -12.49
N PHE A 46 -29.77 6.08 -12.47
CA PHE A 46 -29.12 4.94 -13.10
C PHE A 46 -29.02 5.11 -14.61
N ARG A 47 -30.11 5.55 -15.26
CA ARG A 47 -30.14 5.79 -16.70
C ARG A 47 -29.19 6.91 -17.10
N VAL A 48 -29.23 8.07 -16.44
CA VAL A 48 -28.35 9.21 -16.77
C VAL A 48 -26.87 8.87 -16.54
N PHE A 49 -26.57 7.98 -15.58
CA PHE A 49 -25.21 7.55 -15.32
C PHE A 49 -24.62 6.66 -16.44
N TYR A 50 -25.35 5.64 -16.88
CA TYR A 50 -24.91 4.71 -17.93
C TYR A 50 -25.15 5.22 -19.36
N GLN A 51 -26.23 5.97 -19.56
CA GLN A 51 -26.68 6.54 -20.83
C GLN A 51 -27.01 8.02 -20.63
N PRO A 52 -25.99 8.88 -20.46
CA PRO A 52 -26.21 10.31 -20.30
C PRO A 52 -26.85 10.91 -21.56
N PRO A 53 -27.79 11.86 -21.43
CA PRO A 53 -28.20 12.71 -22.54
C PRO A 53 -26.99 13.44 -23.16
N GLU A 54 -27.07 13.73 -24.45
CA GLU A 54 -26.05 14.53 -25.15
C GLU A 54 -25.80 15.86 -24.40
N GLY A 55 -24.53 16.14 -24.11
CA GLY A 55 -24.11 17.35 -23.37
C GLY A 55 -24.02 17.20 -21.85
N THR A 56 -24.31 16.03 -21.27
CA THR A 56 -24.12 15.82 -19.81
C THR A 56 -22.65 15.82 -19.44
N SER A 57 -22.24 16.73 -18.55
CA SER A 57 -20.86 16.84 -18.09
C SER A 57 -20.44 15.67 -17.18
N SER A 58 -19.14 15.36 -17.12
CA SER A 58 -18.61 14.34 -16.19
C SER A 58 -18.89 14.66 -14.71
N PRO A 59 -18.80 15.93 -14.24
CA PRO A 59 -19.26 16.34 -12.92
C PRO A 59 -20.74 16.04 -12.66
N ASP A 60 -21.62 16.28 -13.63
CA ASP A 60 -23.05 16.03 -13.44
C ASP A 60 -23.36 14.54 -13.44
N ARG A 61 -22.70 13.74 -14.29
CA ARG A 61 -22.78 12.27 -14.24
C ARG A 61 -22.33 11.71 -12.89
N MET A 62 -21.30 12.32 -12.27
CA MET A 62 -20.87 11.96 -10.92
C MET A 62 -21.93 12.30 -9.86
N LYS A 63 -22.65 13.42 -9.99
CA LYS A 63 -23.76 13.75 -9.08
C LYS A 63 -24.87 12.70 -9.15
N TYR A 64 -25.23 12.25 -10.35
CA TYR A 64 -26.22 11.18 -10.50
C TYR A 64 -25.74 9.85 -9.91
N PHE A 65 -24.45 9.51 -10.04
CA PHE A 65 -23.88 8.33 -9.38
C PHE A 65 -23.97 8.41 -7.84
N LEU A 66 -23.63 9.57 -7.27
CA LEU A 66 -23.70 9.76 -5.81
C LEU A 66 -25.13 9.83 -5.29
N LYS A 67 -26.05 10.40 -6.07
CA LYS A 67 -27.48 10.42 -5.76
C LYS A 67 -28.06 9.00 -5.80
N LEU A 68 -27.70 8.22 -6.82
CA LEU A 68 -28.04 6.80 -6.90
C LEU A 68 -27.52 6.04 -5.67
N LYS A 69 -26.26 6.23 -5.30
CA LYS A 69 -25.70 5.64 -4.06
C LYS A 69 -26.48 6.06 -2.81
N ALA A 70 -26.93 7.30 -2.72
CA ALA A 70 -27.65 7.82 -1.56
C ALA A 70 -29.06 7.21 -1.43
N LEU A 71 -29.74 6.96 -2.56
CA LEU A 71 -31.08 6.37 -2.59
C LEU A 71 -31.06 4.86 -2.29
N ALA A 72 -29.90 4.21 -2.41
CA ALA A 72 -29.74 2.81 -2.06
C ALA A 72 -29.83 2.61 -0.53
N SER A 73 -30.41 1.48 -0.14
CA SER A 73 -30.53 1.07 1.26
C SER A 73 -29.15 1.07 1.94
N PRO A 74 -29.04 1.43 3.24
CA PRO A 74 -27.75 1.61 3.92
C PRO A 74 -26.75 0.45 3.74
N GLY A 75 -27.23 -0.81 3.79
CA GLY A 75 -26.40 -2.00 3.58
C GLY A 75 -25.93 -2.24 2.14
N ARG A 76 -26.48 -1.52 1.16
CA ARG A 76 -26.16 -1.64 -0.28
C ARG A 76 -25.32 -0.47 -0.80
N GLN A 77 -25.17 0.63 -0.04
CA GLN A 77 -24.37 1.79 -0.46
C GLN A 77 -22.88 1.46 -0.64
N ALA A 78 -22.37 0.44 0.06
CA ALA A 78 -20.99 -0.05 -0.07
C ALA A 78 -20.70 -0.64 -1.46
N ASN A 79 -21.73 -1.08 -2.19
CA ASN A 79 -21.62 -1.63 -3.54
C ASN A 79 -21.30 -0.56 -4.58
N PHE A 80 -21.46 0.72 -4.25
CA PHE A 80 -21.13 1.85 -5.12
C PHE A 80 -19.76 2.41 -4.73
N THR A 81 -18.76 2.20 -5.59
CA THR A 81 -17.40 2.69 -5.37
C THR A 81 -17.02 3.69 -6.45
N ALA A 82 -16.31 4.75 -6.04
CA ALA A 82 -15.72 5.73 -6.95
C ALA A 82 -14.25 5.87 -6.58
N GLU A 83 -13.36 5.40 -7.44
CA GLU A 83 -11.92 5.41 -7.26
C GLU A 83 -11.28 6.40 -8.23
N ARG A 84 -10.44 7.29 -7.72
CA ARG A 84 -9.73 8.26 -8.54
C ARG A 84 -8.33 7.78 -8.85
N ILE A 85 -7.96 7.77 -10.13
CA ILE A 85 -6.62 7.46 -10.58
C ILE A 85 -5.73 8.67 -10.31
N ARG A 86 -4.71 8.51 -9.46
CA ARG A 86 -3.77 9.58 -9.15
C ARG A 86 -2.90 9.88 -10.37
N GLY A 87 -2.98 11.12 -10.87
CA GLY A 87 -2.14 11.63 -11.96
C GLY A 87 -2.86 11.81 -13.30
N THR A 88 -4.03 11.20 -13.52
CA THR A 88 -4.79 11.34 -14.79
C THR A 88 -6.06 12.18 -14.67
N GLY A 89 -6.55 12.44 -13.44
CA GLY A 89 -7.83 13.13 -13.22
C GLY A 89 -9.05 12.26 -13.53
N GLU A 90 -8.85 10.99 -13.85
CA GLU A 90 -9.93 10.04 -14.11
C GLU A 90 -10.48 9.49 -12.79
N THR A 91 -11.80 9.38 -12.73
CA THR A 91 -12.52 8.72 -11.65
C THR A 91 -13.32 7.58 -12.23
N ILE A 92 -13.02 6.37 -11.76
CA ILE A 92 -13.72 5.15 -12.14
C ILE A 92 -14.84 4.89 -11.12
N CYS A 93 -16.07 4.89 -11.61
CA CYS A 93 -17.26 4.56 -10.82
C CYS A 93 -17.71 3.13 -11.12
N MET A 94 -17.96 2.34 -10.08
CA MET A 94 -18.36 0.94 -10.16
C MET A 94 -19.57 0.65 -9.27
N ILE A 95 -20.40 -0.28 -9.72
CA ILE A 95 -21.54 -0.82 -8.98
C ILE A 95 -21.37 -2.34 -8.93
N ALA A 96 -21.13 -2.90 -7.75
CA ALA A 96 -20.90 -4.34 -7.58
C ALA A 96 -22.19 -5.05 -7.13
N SER A 97 -22.76 -5.92 -7.97
CA SER A 97 -23.92 -6.74 -7.60
C SER A 97 -23.51 -8.17 -7.25
N ASP A 98 -24.12 -8.69 -6.19
CA ASP A 98 -24.01 -10.09 -5.74
C ASP A 98 -24.71 -11.07 -6.70
N LYS A 99 -25.59 -10.56 -7.56
CA LYS A 99 -26.34 -11.31 -8.56
C LYS A 99 -25.64 -11.22 -9.94
N ASN A 100 -24.52 -11.92 -10.09
CA ASN A 100 -23.90 -12.35 -11.36
C ASN A 100 -23.86 -11.35 -12.53
N SER A 101 -23.70 -10.05 -12.26
CA SER A 101 -23.57 -9.02 -13.30
C SER A 101 -22.47 -8.05 -12.90
N ASP A 102 -21.31 -8.19 -13.55
CA ASP A 102 -20.27 -7.15 -13.51
C ASP A 102 -20.79 -5.95 -14.28
N PHE A 103 -21.27 -4.93 -13.56
CA PHE A 103 -21.64 -3.67 -14.19
C PHE A 103 -20.39 -3.06 -14.83
N PRO A 104 -20.45 -2.59 -16.09
CA PRO A 104 -19.30 -1.96 -16.70
C PRO A 104 -18.87 -0.73 -15.88
N PRO A 105 -17.58 -0.58 -15.59
CA PRO A 105 -17.06 0.61 -14.92
C PRO A 105 -17.27 1.83 -15.82
N VAL A 106 -17.64 2.97 -15.21
CA VAL A 106 -17.77 4.24 -15.92
C VAL A 106 -16.61 5.15 -15.52
N THR A 107 -15.75 5.48 -16.48
CA THR A 107 -14.65 6.44 -16.29
C THR A 107 -15.16 7.85 -16.56
N LEU A 108 -15.01 8.73 -15.57
CA LEU A 108 -15.37 10.15 -15.62
C LEU A 108 -14.11 11.01 -15.44
N HIS A 109 -13.92 12.01 -16.29
CA HIS A 109 -12.80 12.94 -16.16
C HIS A 109 -13.20 14.11 -15.27
N LEU A 110 -12.58 14.24 -14.09
CA LEU A 110 -12.87 15.27 -13.10
C LEU A 110 -11.57 15.98 -12.69
N ASN A 111 -11.60 17.31 -12.67
CA ASN A 111 -10.47 18.06 -12.14
C ASN A 111 -10.41 17.96 -10.60
N ASP A 112 -9.27 18.33 -10.00
CA ASP A 112 -9.05 18.23 -8.54
C ASP A 112 -10.12 19.00 -7.75
N GLN A 113 -10.45 20.21 -8.20
CA GLN A 113 -11.39 21.09 -7.52
C GLN A 113 -12.83 20.54 -7.57
N GLU A 114 -13.27 20.05 -8.73
CA GLU A 114 -14.60 19.45 -8.94
C GLU A 114 -14.80 18.20 -8.09
N TRP A 115 -13.78 17.34 -8.03
CA TRP A 115 -13.82 16.13 -7.20
C TRP A 115 -14.00 16.45 -5.72
N HIS A 116 -13.26 17.44 -5.21
CA HIS A 116 -13.36 17.88 -3.82
C HIS A 116 -14.70 18.59 -3.52
N SER A 117 -15.19 19.45 -4.42
CA SER A 117 -16.48 20.12 -4.25
C SER A 117 -17.67 19.15 -4.23
N ILE A 118 -17.67 18.12 -5.09
CA ILE A 118 -18.75 17.13 -5.18
C ILE A 118 -18.79 16.21 -3.94
N ARG A 119 -17.63 15.88 -3.35
CA ARG A 119 -17.54 15.13 -2.09
C ARG A 119 -18.09 15.92 -0.90
N HIS A 120 -17.77 17.21 -0.80
CA HIS A 120 -18.18 18.04 0.35
C HIS A 120 -19.67 18.44 0.33
N GLN A 121 -20.32 18.50 -0.84
CA GLN A 121 -21.78 18.73 -0.89
C GLN A 121 -22.61 17.58 -0.27
N LYS A 122 -22.03 16.38 -0.09
CA LYS A 122 -22.67 15.25 0.58
C LYS A 122 -22.61 15.33 2.11
N GLU A 123 -21.65 16.05 2.68
CA GLU A 123 -21.47 16.19 4.14
C GLU A 123 -22.35 17.28 4.76
N ALA A 124 -22.93 18.19 3.97
CA ALA A 124 -23.67 19.35 4.46
C ALA A 124 -25.19 19.14 4.64
N VAL A 125 -25.74 17.96 4.32
CA VAL A 125 -27.20 17.71 4.35
C VAL A 125 -27.63 16.82 5.53
N ASP A 126 -26.71 16.17 6.25
CA ASP A 126 -27.02 15.29 7.37
C ASP A 126 -26.78 15.97 8.74
N SER A 127 -27.65 16.91 9.08
CA SER A 127 -28.00 17.27 10.46
C SER A 127 -29.35 17.99 10.42
N PRO A 128 -30.38 17.55 11.18
CA PRO A 128 -30.27 17.53 12.65
C PRO A 128 -31.08 16.44 13.42
N LEU A 129 -30.81 16.41 14.74
CA LEU A 129 -31.70 16.16 15.90
C LEU A 129 -32.28 14.75 16.19
N SER A 130 -31.82 14.24 17.35
CA SER A 130 -32.55 13.61 18.48
C SER A 130 -33.58 12.50 18.24
N SER A 131 -33.41 11.36 18.92
CA SER A 131 -34.17 11.01 20.15
C SER A 131 -33.96 9.55 20.60
N GLU A 132 -34.16 9.38 21.90
CA GLU A 132 -34.09 8.18 22.74
C GLU A 132 -34.93 6.98 22.25
N SER A 133 -34.50 5.76 22.62
CA SER A 133 -35.36 4.71 23.19
C SER A 133 -34.52 3.48 23.55
N ASP A 134 -34.61 3.07 24.82
CA ASP A 134 -34.32 1.71 25.30
C ASP A 134 -35.11 0.66 24.50
N ASP A 135 -34.56 -0.55 24.29
CA ASP A 135 -34.97 -1.69 25.13
C ASP A 135 -34.19 -2.98 24.81
N SER A 136 -34.13 -3.79 25.84
CA SER A 136 -33.40 -5.06 25.97
C SER A 136 -34.06 -6.18 25.18
N HIS A 137 -33.32 -7.21 24.74
CA HIS A 137 -33.72 -8.62 24.95
C HIS A 137 -32.57 -9.58 24.60
N ALA A 138 -32.29 -10.45 25.57
CA ALA A 138 -31.43 -11.61 25.49
C ALA A 138 -32.18 -12.83 24.93
N ALA A 139 -31.48 -13.72 24.23
CA ALA A 139 -31.85 -15.11 24.05
C ALA A 139 -30.61 -15.98 23.78
N THR A 140 -30.66 -17.20 24.29
CA THR A 140 -29.54 -18.07 24.71
C THR A 140 -29.68 -19.43 24.00
N VAL A 141 -28.57 -19.97 23.43
CA VAL A 141 -28.14 -21.41 23.34
C VAL A 141 -29.01 -22.35 22.46
N THR A 142 -28.53 -23.19 21.52
CA THR A 142 -27.61 -24.38 21.53
C THR A 142 -27.11 -24.67 20.10
N GLU A 143 -25.83 -25.04 19.83
CA GLU A 143 -25.28 -26.43 19.65
C GLU A 143 -26.09 -27.32 18.67
N THR A 144 -25.58 -28.10 17.70
CA THR A 144 -24.25 -28.61 17.29
C THR A 144 -24.46 -29.28 15.93
N GLU A 145 -23.51 -29.21 14.97
CA GLU A 145 -23.13 -30.36 14.13
C GLU A 145 -21.90 -30.03 13.25
N GLU A 146 -20.89 -30.88 13.41
CA GLU A 146 -19.58 -30.88 12.76
C GLU A 146 -19.58 -31.96 11.67
N ARG A 147 -19.13 -31.66 10.44
CA ARG A 147 -18.43 -32.62 9.56
C ARG A 147 -17.65 -31.95 8.42
N ASP A 148 -16.34 -32.21 8.43
CA ASP A 148 -15.48 -32.48 7.26
C ASP A 148 -15.51 -31.51 6.07
N ALA A 149 -15.24 -30.22 6.33
CA ALA A 149 -14.83 -29.28 5.29
C ALA A 149 -13.30 -29.06 5.31
N PRO A 150 -12.61 -29.07 4.16
CA PRO A 150 -11.18 -28.72 4.09
C PRO A 150 -10.97 -27.33 4.70
N PRO A 151 -9.81 -27.04 5.33
CA PRO A 151 -9.63 -25.81 6.07
C PRO A 151 -9.91 -24.62 5.15
N LEU A 152 -11.05 -23.97 5.40
CA LEU A 152 -11.45 -22.77 4.68
C LEU A 152 -10.27 -21.82 4.76
N LYS A 153 -9.70 -21.50 3.59
CA LYS A 153 -8.62 -20.54 3.46
C LYS A 153 -9.20 -19.20 3.90
N GLY A 154 -9.07 -18.89 5.18
CA GLY A 154 -9.78 -17.78 5.81
C GLY A 154 -9.55 -16.45 5.08
N PHE A 155 -10.48 -15.53 5.25
CA PHE A 155 -10.41 -14.23 4.59
C PHE A 155 -9.31 -13.36 5.18
N PRO A 156 -8.70 -12.46 4.38
CA PRO A 156 -7.78 -11.47 4.91
C PRO A 156 -8.51 -10.54 5.90
N ILE A 157 -7.85 -10.21 7.01
CA ILE A 157 -8.44 -9.37 8.05
C ILE A 157 -8.66 -7.93 7.54
N THR A 158 -9.84 -7.38 7.83
CA THR A 158 -10.23 -6.02 7.44
C THR A 158 -9.87 -4.99 8.50
N ARG A 159 -9.83 -3.69 8.14
CA ARG A 159 -9.67 -2.60 9.14
C ARG A 159 -10.77 -2.63 10.20
N ALA A 160 -12.00 -2.95 9.82
CA ALA A 160 -13.12 -3.06 10.74
C ALA A 160 -12.89 -4.18 11.77
N GLN A 161 -12.41 -5.34 11.34
CA GLN A 161 -12.07 -6.46 12.24
C GLN A 161 -10.87 -6.14 13.14
N ILE A 162 -9.84 -5.44 12.64
CA ILE A 162 -8.73 -4.96 13.48
C ILE A 162 -9.25 -3.99 14.55
N LYS A 163 -10.17 -3.09 14.19
CA LYS A 163 -10.83 -2.18 15.14
C LYS A 163 -11.67 -2.93 16.16
N ALA A 164 -12.48 -3.90 15.73
CA ALA A 164 -13.30 -4.72 16.61
C ALA A 164 -12.45 -5.45 17.66
N TRP A 165 -11.35 -6.10 17.26
CA TRP A 165 -10.45 -6.75 18.22
C TRP A 165 -9.79 -5.75 19.18
N ARG A 166 -9.42 -4.56 18.71
CA ARG A 166 -8.84 -3.51 19.56
C ARG A 166 -9.82 -3.11 20.66
N ASP A 167 -11.07 -2.87 20.28
CA ASP A 167 -12.11 -2.26 21.12
C ASP A 167 -12.74 -3.27 22.12
N LEU A 168 -12.46 -4.58 21.99
CA LEU A 168 -12.81 -5.58 23.01
C LEU A 168 -12.11 -5.32 24.35
N SER A 169 -12.83 -5.50 25.45
CA SER A 169 -12.25 -5.50 26.80
C SER A 169 -11.25 -6.66 26.99
N PRO A 170 -10.31 -6.56 27.94
CA PRO A 170 -9.42 -7.67 28.29
C PRO A 170 -10.16 -8.96 28.65
N GLU A 171 -11.31 -8.84 29.31
CA GLU A 171 -12.18 -9.95 29.71
C GLU A 171 -12.79 -10.63 28.48
N ALA A 172 -13.35 -9.85 27.55
CA ALA A 172 -13.92 -10.36 26.30
C ALA A 172 -12.86 -10.99 25.40
N LYS A 173 -11.62 -10.48 25.40
CA LYS A 173 -10.48 -11.09 24.70
C LYS A 173 -10.10 -12.46 25.30
N ARG A 174 -10.21 -12.61 26.62
CA ARG A 174 -9.96 -13.87 27.33
C ARG A 174 -11.07 -14.88 27.06
N GLU A 175 -12.33 -14.44 27.10
CA GLU A 175 -13.51 -15.25 26.79
C GLU A 175 -13.52 -15.74 25.34
N ALA A 176 -13.06 -14.89 24.41
CA ALA A 176 -12.87 -15.27 23.01
C ALA A 176 -11.71 -16.27 22.77
N GLY A 177 -11.03 -16.75 23.82
CA GLY A 177 -9.90 -17.70 23.71
C GLY A 177 -8.62 -17.11 23.11
N GLY A 178 -8.49 -15.77 23.11
CA GLY A 178 -7.39 -15.06 22.47
C GLY A 178 -7.59 -14.84 20.97
N TRP A 179 -6.66 -14.10 20.35
CA TRP A 179 -6.87 -13.59 18.98
C TRP A 179 -7.01 -14.70 17.92
N LYS A 180 -6.41 -15.88 18.17
CA LYS A 180 -6.43 -17.01 17.23
C LYS A 180 -7.80 -17.67 17.18
N ALA A 181 -8.40 -17.95 18.33
CA ALA A 181 -9.75 -18.51 18.43
C ALA A 181 -10.79 -17.49 17.92
N TRP A 182 -10.66 -16.22 18.31
CA TRP A 182 -11.48 -15.14 17.78
C TRP A 182 -11.40 -14.98 16.25
N ALA A 183 -10.21 -15.13 15.66
CA ALA A 183 -10.03 -15.08 14.22
C ALA A 183 -10.65 -16.29 13.52
N GLN A 184 -10.53 -17.49 14.10
CA GLN A 184 -11.16 -18.71 13.58
C GLN A 184 -12.69 -18.60 13.58
N ALA A 185 -13.27 -18.10 14.66
CA ALA A 185 -14.72 -17.90 14.78
C ALA A 185 -15.30 -16.98 13.69
N GLN A 186 -14.50 -16.06 13.16
CA GLN A 186 -14.89 -15.14 12.08
C GLN A 186 -14.36 -15.57 10.70
N VAL A 187 -13.83 -16.79 10.57
CA VAL A 187 -13.27 -17.33 9.32
C VAL A 187 -12.17 -16.41 8.74
N ILE A 188 -11.39 -15.78 9.62
CA ILE A 188 -10.25 -14.93 9.25
C ILE A 188 -9.00 -15.81 9.13
N ALA A 189 -8.19 -15.61 8.08
CA ALA A 189 -6.92 -16.29 7.94
C ALA A 189 -6.01 -15.99 9.15
N ILE A 190 -5.57 -17.05 9.85
CA ILE A 190 -4.68 -16.94 11.01
C ILE A 190 -3.37 -16.21 10.66
N SER A 191 -2.82 -16.46 9.47
CA SER A 191 -1.64 -15.75 8.97
C SER A 191 -1.89 -14.25 8.80
N SER A 192 -3.09 -13.88 8.33
CA SER A 192 -3.49 -12.49 8.16
C SER A 192 -3.73 -11.82 9.51
N ALA A 193 -4.60 -12.38 10.36
CA ALA A 193 -4.86 -11.87 11.71
C ALA A 193 -3.59 -11.79 12.55
N GLY A 194 -2.71 -12.79 12.46
CA GLY A 194 -1.44 -12.84 13.17
C GLY A 194 -0.46 -11.71 12.81
N ASN A 195 -0.64 -11.05 11.66
CA ASN A 195 0.16 -9.88 11.31
C ASN A 195 -0.26 -8.61 12.08
N TYR A 196 -1.50 -8.53 12.56
CA TYR A 196 -2.08 -7.31 13.12
C TYR A 196 -2.53 -7.44 14.57
N LEU A 197 -2.86 -8.64 15.05
CA LEU A 197 -3.46 -8.89 16.36
C LEU A 197 -2.49 -9.55 17.35
N SER A 198 -2.76 -9.37 18.64
CA SER A 198 -2.12 -10.01 19.79
C SER A 198 -3.17 -10.28 20.88
N ASN A 199 -2.88 -11.16 21.85
CA ASN A 199 -3.83 -11.47 22.93
C ASN A 199 -4.16 -10.25 23.80
N THR A 200 -3.26 -9.27 23.88
CA THR A 200 -3.44 -8.05 24.66
C THR A 200 -4.02 -6.88 23.85
N GLY A 201 -4.23 -7.04 22.54
CA GLY A 201 -4.66 -5.94 21.65
C GLY A 201 -4.03 -6.03 20.26
N LEU A 202 -3.48 -4.92 19.75
CA LEU A 202 -2.92 -4.85 18.40
C LEU A 202 -1.39 -4.93 18.39
N LYS A 203 -0.85 -5.57 17.34
CA LYS A 203 0.55 -5.43 16.95
C LYS A 203 0.77 -4.07 16.29
N LEU A 204 2.04 -3.67 16.17
CA LEU A 204 2.46 -2.44 15.50
C LEU A 204 1.80 -2.27 14.12
N ARG A 205 1.79 -3.34 13.32
CA ARG A 205 1.16 -3.35 12.00
C ARG A 205 -0.34 -3.08 12.08
N GLY A 206 -1.03 -3.64 13.08
CA GLY A 206 -2.45 -3.41 13.34
C GLY A 206 -2.73 -1.95 13.68
N MET A 207 -1.92 -1.38 14.57
CA MET A 207 -2.06 0.03 14.97
C MET A 207 -1.80 0.99 13.80
N VAL A 208 -0.72 0.78 13.04
CA VAL A 208 -0.43 1.55 11.82
C VAL A 208 -1.55 1.39 10.80
N ARG A 209 -2.09 0.16 10.63
CA ARG A 209 -3.18 -0.12 9.70
C ARG A 209 -4.48 0.56 10.11
N LEU A 210 -4.64 1.00 11.36
CA LEU A 210 -5.79 1.77 11.85
C LEU A 210 -5.57 3.30 11.84
N GLN A 211 -4.37 3.80 11.59
CA GLN A 211 -4.17 5.26 11.49
C GLN A 211 -4.95 5.85 10.30
N PRO A 212 -5.56 7.04 10.43
CA PRO A 212 -6.14 7.77 9.32
C PRO A 212 -5.07 8.12 8.27
N PRO A 213 -5.40 8.14 6.96
CA PRO A 213 -4.42 8.45 5.91
C PRO A 213 -3.71 9.81 6.06
N GLY A 214 -4.33 10.78 6.74
CA GLY A 214 -3.79 12.12 7.00
C GLY A 214 -2.86 12.26 8.21
N GLU A 215 -2.77 11.24 9.06
CA GLU A 215 -1.94 11.25 10.29
C GLU A 215 -0.69 10.37 10.14
N ARG A 216 -0.24 10.09 8.90
CA ARG A 216 1.05 9.45 8.66
C ARG A 216 2.14 10.46 9.01
N GLY A 217 2.44 10.57 10.30
CA GLY A 217 3.33 11.57 10.87
C GLY A 217 4.70 11.66 10.18
N SER A 218 5.47 12.70 10.48
CA SER A 218 6.79 12.91 9.89
C SER A 218 7.76 11.77 10.21
N SER A 219 8.78 11.60 9.38
CA SER A 219 9.87 10.67 9.69
C SER A 219 10.59 11.12 10.96
N ILE A 220 11.02 10.15 11.77
CA ILE A 220 11.70 10.49 13.02
C ILE A 220 13.07 11.14 12.73
N THR A 221 13.34 12.26 13.39
CA THR A 221 14.61 13.01 13.28
C THR A 221 15.63 12.57 14.32
N ASN A 222 16.92 12.88 14.10
CA ASN A 222 17.96 12.59 15.09
C ASN A 222 17.71 13.34 16.41
N ARG A 223 17.20 14.57 16.35
CA ARG A 223 16.81 15.34 17.55
C ARG A 223 15.74 14.61 18.36
N GLN A 224 14.74 14.05 17.69
CA GLN A 224 13.67 13.27 18.35
C GLN A 224 14.19 11.93 18.90
N LEU A 225 15.07 11.22 18.20
CA LEU A 225 15.71 10.03 18.80
C LEU A 225 16.47 10.39 20.08
N GLN A 226 17.21 11.51 20.06
CA GLN A 226 17.99 11.96 21.21
C GLN A 226 17.06 12.36 22.38
N ALA A 227 16.00 13.10 22.09
CA ALA A 227 14.99 13.44 23.10
C ALA A 227 14.39 12.19 23.76
N TRP A 228 14.03 11.16 23.00
CA TRP A 228 13.53 9.91 23.59
C TRP A 228 14.60 9.17 24.40
N ARG A 229 15.86 9.18 23.95
CA ARG A 229 16.98 8.59 24.72
C ARG A 229 17.10 9.24 26.09
N ASP A 230 17.09 10.57 26.13
CA ASP A 230 17.40 11.38 27.32
C ASP A 230 16.27 11.42 28.34
N LEU A 231 15.07 10.98 27.99
CA LEU A 231 13.98 10.82 28.95
C LEU A 231 14.34 9.78 30.03
N SER A 232 14.05 10.14 31.28
CA SER A 232 14.14 9.20 32.40
C SER A 232 13.15 8.04 32.23
N PRO A 233 13.40 6.87 32.86
CA PRO A 233 12.45 5.75 32.83
C PRO A 233 11.04 6.15 33.29
N GLU A 234 10.97 7.03 34.29
CA GLU A 234 9.69 7.55 34.79
C GLU A 234 8.98 8.41 33.75
N ALA A 235 9.69 9.33 33.09
CA ALA A 235 9.12 10.15 32.03
C ALA A 235 8.65 9.31 30.83
N LYS A 236 9.37 8.24 30.49
CA LYS A 236 8.96 7.28 29.44
C LYS A 236 7.69 6.53 29.83
N ARG A 237 7.53 6.17 31.12
CA ARG A 237 6.31 5.55 31.65
C ARG A 237 5.13 6.52 31.61
N MET A 238 5.33 7.76 32.07
CA MET A 238 4.33 8.82 32.04
C MET A 238 3.90 9.18 30.61
N ALA A 239 4.82 9.10 29.64
CA ALA A 239 4.51 9.27 28.23
C ALA A 239 3.70 8.10 27.63
N GLY A 240 3.40 7.04 28.39
CA GLY A 240 2.65 5.88 27.91
C GLY A 240 3.44 4.99 26.94
N GLY A 241 4.78 5.05 26.99
CA GLY A 241 5.67 4.33 26.08
C GLY A 241 5.97 5.08 24.77
N TRP A 242 6.89 4.52 23.98
CA TRP A 242 7.43 5.24 22.81
C TRP A 242 6.38 5.52 21.75
N MET A 243 5.38 4.64 21.60
CA MET A 243 4.33 4.76 20.57
C MET A 243 3.42 5.96 20.85
N THR A 244 2.94 6.08 22.09
CA THR A 244 2.13 7.22 22.56
C THR A 244 2.93 8.52 22.44
N TRP A 245 4.20 8.49 22.82
CA TRP A 245 5.10 9.63 22.71
C TRP A 245 5.32 10.08 21.25
N VAL A 246 5.55 9.17 20.30
CA VAL A 246 5.72 9.55 18.89
C VAL A 246 4.42 10.04 18.26
N GLN A 247 3.26 9.49 18.64
CA GLN A 247 1.96 9.97 18.17
C GLN A 247 1.68 11.39 18.66
N ALA A 248 1.96 11.68 19.94
CA ALA A 248 1.80 13.02 20.50
C ALA A 248 2.66 14.08 19.79
N GLN A 249 3.76 13.66 19.15
CA GLN A 249 4.65 14.53 18.38
C GLN A 249 4.36 14.52 16.87
N GLY A 250 3.30 13.84 16.42
CA GLY A 250 3.00 13.71 15.00
C GLY A 250 4.09 12.99 14.20
N ILE A 251 4.80 12.05 14.82
CA ILE A 251 5.85 11.23 14.18
C ILE A 251 5.22 9.90 13.72
N SER A 252 5.59 9.43 12.53
CA SER A 252 5.14 8.13 12.04
C SER A 252 5.62 7.00 12.95
N ILE A 253 4.68 6.26 13.53
CA ILE A 253 4.94 5.05 14.32
C ILE A 253 5.79 4.05 13.52
N SER A 254 5.49 3.87 12.23
CA SER A 254 6.23 2.99 11.33
C SER A 254 7.68 3.42 11.17
N SER A 255 7.92 4.73 11.05
CA SER A 255 9.26 5.30 10.94
C SER A 255 10.05 5.13 12.24
N ALA A 256 9.40 5.38 13.38
CA ALA A 256 10.04 5.34 14.69
C ALA A 256 10.26 3.93 15.25
N GLY A 257 9.43 2.95 14.88
CA GLY A 257 9.48 1.59 15.44
C GLY A 257 10.76 0.81 15.18
N ASN A 258 11.53 1.21 14.15
CA ASN A 258 12.85 0.63 13.92
C ASN A 258 13.91 1.17 14.89
N TYR A 259 13.69 2.33 15.50
CA TYR A 259 14.69 3.09 16.27
C TYR A 259 14.39 3.18 17.77
N LEU A 260 13.12 3.12 18.17
CA LEU A 260 12.69 3.33 19.56
C LEU A 260 12.20 2.04 20.23
N SER A 261 12.36 1.97 21.55
CA SER A 261 11.77 0.97 22.44
C SER A 261 11.23 1.66 23.70
N ASN A 262 10.41 0.97 24.50
CA ASN A 262 9.92 1.53 25.76
C ASN A 262 11.04 1.80 26.79
N THR A 263 12.17 1.11 26.66
CA THR A 263 13.34 1.28 27.53
C THR A 263 14.34 2.32 27.01
N GLY A 264 14.25 2.72 25.75
CA GLY A 264 15.19 3.66 25.13
C GLY A 264 15.26 3.50 23.61
N LEU A 265 16.46 3.30 23.07
CA LEU A 265 16.68 3.10 21.64
C LEU A 265 16.96 1.65 21.31
N THR A 266 16.53 1.22 20.12
CA THR A 266 16.96 -0.04 19.52
C THR A 266 18.43 0.04 19.09
N PRO A 267 19.09 -1.10 18.77
CA PRO A 267 20.42 -1.07 18.16
C PRO A 267 20.51 -0.21 16.90
N PHE A 268 19.45 -0.16 16.09
CA PHE A 268 19.37 0.73 14.93
C PHE A 268 19.25 2.20 15.34
N GLY A 269 18.50 2.52 16.40
CA GLY A 269 18.40 3.86 16.97
C GLY A 269 19.75 4.34 17.53
N ILE A 270 20.47 3.45 18.21
CA ILE A 270 21.82 3.72 18.71
C ILE A 270 22.77 3.99 17.55
N ALA A 271 22.84 3.09 16.55
CA ALA A 271 23.70 3.24 15.40
C ALA A 271 23.39 4.48 14.54
N ARG A 272 22.14 4.94 14.56
CA ARG A 272 21.72 6.17 13.86
C ARG A 272 22.27 7.43 14.52
N LEU A 273 22.48 7.41 15.84
CA LEU A 273 23.00 8.54 16.61
C LEU A 273 24.51 8.50 16.85
N GLN A 274 25.18 7.42 16.45
CA GLN A 274 26.65 7.38 16.45
C GLN A 274 27.23 8.41 15.49
N SER A 275 28.30 9.06 15.93
CA SER A 275 29.13 9.90 15.07
C SER A 275 29.74 9.06 13.94
N PRO A 276 30.09 9.63 12.77
CA PRO A 276 30.69 8.87 11.67
C PRO A 276 31.95 8.07 12.06
N GLY A 277 32.71 8.53 13.07
CA GLY A 277 33.89 7.85 13.59
C GLY A 277 33.59 6.69 14.56
N GLU A 278 32.42 6.69 15.20
CA GLU A 278 31.93 5.61 16.07
C GLU A 278 31.09 4.57 15.31
N ARG A 279 30.74 4.86 14.06
CA ARG A 279 29.98 3.95 13.23
C ARG A 279 30.88 2.78 12.82
N GLY A 280 30.43 1.57 13.11
CA GLY A 280 31.19 0.35 12.77
C GLY A 280 31.59 0.27 11.29
N ALA A 281 32.58 -0.57 10.98
CA ALA A 281 33.07 -0.74 9.62
C ALA A 281 31.99 -1.33 8.69
N PRO A 282 31.99 -0.98 7.39
CA PRO A 282 31.16 -1.67 6.41
C PRO A 282 31.42 -3.19 6.42
N ILE A 283 30.36 -3.99 6.27
CA ILE A 283 30.51 -5.45 6.25
C ILE A 283 31.31 -5.87 5.01
N THR A 284 32.27 -6.77 5.19
CA THR A 284 33.11 -7.33 4.13
C THR A 284 32.55 -8.65 3.60
N ASN A 285 32.98 -9.07 2.40
CA ASN A 285 32.56 -10.36 1.85
C ASN A 285 33.01 -11.54 2.74
N THR A 286 34.21 -11.44 3.32
CA THR A 286 34.73 -12.42 4.28
C THR A 286 33.80 -12.56 5.48
N GLN A 287 33.36 -11.45 6.07
CA GLN A 287 32.42 -11.47 7.20
C GLN A 287 31.06 -12.06 6.82
N ILE A 288 30.56 -11.79 5.60
CA ILE A 288 29.32 -12.41 5.12
C ILE A 288 29.49 -13.94 4.99
N GLN A 289 30.63 -14.41 4.47
CA GLN A 289 30.94 -15.84 4.38
C GLN A 289 31.09 -16.47 5.77
N THR A 290 31.78 -15.81 6.71
CA THR A 290 31.91 -16.28 8.08
C THR A 290 30.55 -16.48 8.72
N TRP A 291 29.64 -15.49 8.62
CA TRP A 291 28.29 -15.64 9.16
C TRP A 291 27.49 -16.76 8.48
N LEU A 292 27.62 -16.92 7.16
CA LEU A 292 26.96 -18.00 6.43
C LEU A 292 27.45 -19.38 6.91
N ALA A 293 28.75 -19.53 7.15
CA ALA A 293 29.39 -20.78 7.55
C ALA A 293 29.08 -21.23 8.99
N LEU A 294 28.59 -20.32 9.85
CA LEU A 294 28.18 -20.69 11.21
C LEU A 294 26.95 -21.60 11.20
N SER A 295 26.99 -22.63 12.06
CA SER A 295 25.82 -23.46 12.36
C SER A 295 24.69 -22.64 12.98
N GLN A 296 23.47 -23.16 12.96
CA GLN A 296 22.33 -22.44 13.53
C GLN A 296 22.43 -22.33 15.06
N GLU A 297 23.08 -23.29 15.71
CA GLU A 297 23.44 -23.29 17.12
C GLU A 297 24.41 -22.14 17.42
N ALA A 298 25.51 -22.04 16.67
CA ALA A 298 26.51 -20.98 16.87
C ALA A 298 25.93 -19.58 16.61
N LYS A 299 25.01 -19.44 15.64
CA LYS A 299 24.26 -18.19 15.40
C LYS A 299 23.37 -17.81 16.59
N ARG A 300 22.74 -18.79 17.24
CA ARG A 300 21.93 -18.59 18.45
C ARG A 300 22.80 -18.23 19.66
N GLU A 301 23.93 -18.91 19.85
CA GLU A 301 24.89 -18.63 20.91
C GLU A 301 25.51 -17.24 20.79
N SER A 302 25.77 -16.78 19.56
CA SER A 302 26.18 -15.40 19.26
C SER A 302 25.08 -14.37 19.59
N GLY A 303 23.87 -14.82 19.95
CA GLY A 303 22.72 -13.98 20.24
C GLY A 303 22.14 -13.28 19.02
N GLY A 304 22.31 -13.87 17.83
CA GLY A 304 21.83 -13.37 16.55
C GLY A 304 22.81 -12.41 15.84
N TRP A 305 22.48 -12.06 14.59
CA TRP A 305 23.38 -11.32 13.71
C TRP A 305 23.72 -9.92 14.24
N ILE A 306 22.84 -9.29 15.01
CA ILE A 306 23.06 -7.95 15.58
C ILE A 306 24.21 -7.99 16.58
N LYS A 307 24.14 -8.88 17.58
CA LYS A 307 25.18 -9.00 18.61
C LYS A 307 26.50 -9.45 18.01
N TRP A 308 26.45 -10.39 17.08
CA TRP A 308 27.63 -10.82 16.32
C TRP A 308 28.25 -9.65 15.54
N ALA A 309 27.46 -8.86 14.81
CA ALA A 309 27.96 -7.71 14.07
C ALA A 309 28.60 -6.65 14.99
N GLN A 310 28.00 -6.38 16.16
CA GLN A 310 28.57 -5.47 17.16
C GLN A 310 29.92 -5.97 17.68
N ALA A 311 30.01 -7.26 18.02
CA ALA A 311 31.26 -7.86 18.51
C ALA A 311 32.39 -7.80 17.46
N GLN A 312 32.03 -7.82 16.18
CA GLN A 312 32.96 -7.70 15.06
C GLN A 312 33.21 -6.23 14.63
N GLY A 313 32.66 -5.24 15.34
CA GLY A 313 32.78 -3.82 14.99
C GLY A 313 32.14 -3.45 13.66
N ILE A 314 31.15 -4.22 13.18
CA ILE A 314 30.48 -4.02 11.90
C ILE A 314 29.30 -3.05 12.08
N ALA A 315 29.15 -2.10 11.17
CA ALA A 315 27.97 -1.22 11.14
C ALA A 315 26.69 -2.04 11.02
N ILE A 316 25.77 -1.87 11.98
CA ILE A 316 24.46 -2.53 12.00
C ILE A 316 23.69 -2.33 10.70
N GLY A 317 23.71 -1.11 10.13
CA GLY A 317 23.07 -0.83 8.85
C GLY A 317 23.63 -1.70 7.72
N SER A 318 24.95 -1.82 7.64
CA SER A 318 25.62 -2.65 6.64
C SER A 318 25.36 -4.14 6.86
N ALA A 319 25.41 -4.61 8.10
CA ALA A 319 25.13 -6.00 8.44
C ALA A 319 23.66 -6.38 8.15
N SER A 320 22.71 -5.50 8.48
CA SER A 320 21.28 -5.73 8.22
C SER A 320 20.94 -5.90 6.74
N ALA A 321 21.73 -5.28 5.85
CA ALA A 321 21.55 -5.42 4.42
C ALA A 321 21.95 -6.81 3.92
N CYS A 322 22.82 -7.53 4.62
CA CYS A 322 23.40 -8.79 4.17
C CYS A 322 23.02 -10.02 5.01
N LEU A 323 22.71 -9.84 6.30
CA LEU A 323 22.60 -10.94 7.26
C LEU A 323 21.15 -11.13 7.77
N THR A 324 20.81 -12.37 8.10
CA THR A 324 19.62 -12.75 8.86
C THR A 324 20.01 -13.70 10.01
N ASN A 325 19.12 -13.92 10.99
CA ASN A 325 19.39 -14.87 12.07
C ASN A 325 19.53 -16.34 11.61
N THR A 326 19.12 -16.65 10.38
CA THR A 326 19.20 -17.99 9.80
C THR A 326 20.29 -18.11 8.73
N GLY A 327 20.78 -16.98 8.19
CA GLY A 327 21.77 -16.98 7.13
C GLY A 327 21.92 -15.59 6.53
N LEU A 328 21.62 -15.47 5.24
CA LEU A 328 21.82 -14.24 4.46
C LEU A 328 20.51 -13.68 3.94
N THR A 329 20.49 -12.37 3.70
CA THR A 329 19.46 -11.75 2.87
C THR A 329 19.73 -12.06 1.39
N PRO A 330 18.76 -11.84 0.48
CA PRO A 330 19.02 -11.96 -0.96
C PRO A 330 20.17 -11.06 -1.44
N VAL A 331 20.33 -9.88 -0.83
CA VAL A 331 21.43 -8.95 -1.12
C VAL A 331 22.77 -9.49 -0.62
N GLY A 332 22.80 -10.11 0.57
CA GLY A 332 23.98 -10.78 1.09
C GLY A 332 24.40 -11.97 0.22
N ALA A 333 23.41 -12.76 -0.23
CA ALA A 333 23.63 -13.88 -1.14
C ALA A 333 24.15 -13.44 -2.52
N GLU A 334 23.54 -12.40 -3.12
CA GLU A 334 24.00 -11.79 -4.38
C GLU A 334 25.43 -11.28 -4.26
N ARG A 335 25.78 -10.67 -3.12
CA ARG A 335 27.12 -10.13 -2.87
C ARG A 335 28.20 -11.21 -2.79
N LEU A 336 27.82 -12.45 -2.47
CA LEU A 336 28.72 -13.61 -2.47
C LEU A 336 28.75 -14.36 -3.82
N GLN A 337 27.94 -13.98 -4.80
CA GLN A 337 28.02 -14.60 -6.12
C GLN A 337 29.34 -14.20 -6.81
N PRO A 338 30.02 -15.13 -7.49
CA PRO A 338 31.18 -14.80 -8.31
C PRO A 338 30.79 -13.75 -9.37
N LEU A 339 31.67 -12.78 -9.64
CA LEU A 339 31.40 -11.66 -10.55
C LEU A 339 30.85 -12.07 -11.94
N GLY A 340 31.10 -13.30 -12.40
CA GLY A 340 30.58 -13.85 -13.65
C GLY A 340 29.16 -14.44 -13.61
N LYS A 341 28.49 -14.44 -12.45
CA LYS A 341 27.08 -14.87 -12.28
C LYS A 341 26.15 -13.75 -11.83
N LYS A 342 26.61 -12.49 -11.86
CA LYS A 342 25.75 -11.34 -11.63
C LYS A 342 24.82 -11.24 -12.82
N GLY A 343 23.58 -11.69 -12.65
CA GLY A 343 22.63 -11.78 -13.75
C GLY A 343 22.47 -10.45 -14.48
N ASP A 344 22.05 -10.51 -15.74
CA ASP A 344 21.92 -9.33 -16.58
C ASP A 344 20.76 -8.43 -16.11
N PRO A 345 20.77 -7.12 -16.45
CA PRO A 345 19.58 -6.30 -16.35
C PRO A 345 18.44 -6.95 -17.12
N ILE A 346 17.22 -6.86 -16.58
CA ILE A 346 16.05 -7.41 -17.27
C ILE A 346 15.83 -6.65 -18.57
N THR A 347 15.67 -7.39 -19.65
CA THR A 347 15.34 -6.82 -20.96
C THR A 347 13.84 -6.63 -21.12
N LEU A 348 13.44 -5.78 -22.07
CA LEU A 348 12.01 -5.58 -22.39
C LEU A 348 11.35 -6.89 -22.85
N ALA A 349 12.06 -7.71 -23.62
CA ALA A 349 11.55 -9.01 -24.08
C ALA A 349 11.26 -9.96 -22.91
N GLN A 350 12.16 -10.03 -21.92
CA GLN A 350 11.97 -10.82 -20.70
C GLN A 350 10.80 -10.29 -19.86
N LEU A 351 10.64 -8.96 -19.75
CA LEU A 351 9.48 -8.36 -19.09
C LEU A 351 8.17 -8.77 -19.74
N LEU A 352 8.08 -8.63 -21.07
CA LEU A 352 6.89 -9.02 -21.83
C LEU A 352 6.60 -10.51 -21.69
N ALA A 353 7.64 -11.36 -21.73
CA ALA A 353 7.48 -12.80 -21.51
C ALA A 353 6.85 -13.12 -20.15
N TRP A 354 7.31 -12.45 -19.07
CA TRP A 354 6.71 -12.61 -17.75
C TRP A 354 5.27 -12.09 -17.67
N PHE A 355 4.99 -10.93 -18.26
CA PHE A 355 3.65 -10.32 -18.24
C PHE A 355 2.62 -11.10 -19.06
N ASN A 356 3.05 -11.76 -20.14
CA ASN A 356 2.19 -12.59 -20.98
C ASN A 356 1.94 -14.00 -20.41
N MET A 357 2.71 -14.44 -19.40
CA MET A 357 2.41 -15.68 -18.69
C MET A 357 1.14 -15.57 -17.86
N SER A 358 0.34 -16.63 -17.89
CA SER A 358 -0.81 -16.85 -17.03
C SER A 358 -0.41 -17.02 -15.56
N SER A 359 -1.38 -16.87 -14.66
CA SER A 359 -1.16 -17.04 -13.22
C SER A 359 -0.77 -18.47 -12.81
N GLU A 360 -1.06 -19.46 -13.66
CA GLU A 360 -0.68 -20.86 -13.46
C GLU A 360 0.77 -21.10 -13.91
N GLU A 361 1.18 -20.56 -15.06
CA GLU A 361 2.56 -20.62 -15.55
C GLU A 361 3.54 -19.89 -14.61
N ARG A 362 3.13 -18.75 -14.05
CA ARG A 362 3.92 -18.04 -13.02
C ARG A 362 4.08 -18.84 -11.74
N ARG A 363 3.06 -19.62 -11.36
CA ARG A 363 3.11 -20.55 -10.21
C ARG A 363 4.00 -21.76 -10.50
N ALA A 364 3.86 -22.35 -11.69
CA ALA A 364 4.69 -23.46 -12.14
C ALA A 364 6.18 -23.06 -12.22
N SER A 365 6.47 -21.80 -12.56
CA SER A 365 7.82 -21.23 -12.57
C SER A 365 8.40 -20.97 -11.17
N GLY A 366 7.67 -21.29 -10.08
CA GLY A 366 8.11 -21.05 -8.71
C GLY A 366 8.12 -19.56 -8.31
N GLY A 367 7.38 -18.71 -9.02
CA GLY A 367 7.31 -17.26 -8.79
C GLY A 367 8.42 -16.45 -9.48
N TRP A 368 8.28 -15.12 -9.44
CA TRP A 368 9.13 -14.19 -10.20
C TRP A 368 10.62 -14.30 -9.88
N ALA A 369 10.96 -14.58 -8.61
CA ALA A 369 12.36 -14.66 -8.17
C ALA A 369 13.05 -15.90 -8.75
N THR A 370 12.36 -17.03 -8.74
CA THR A 370 12.83 -18.30 -9.31
C THR A 370 12.93 -18.21 -10.81
N TRP A 371 11.91 -17.65 -11.47
CA TRP A 371 11.93 -17.41 -12.91
C TRP A 371 13.05 -16.45 -13.34
N ALA A 372 13.26 -15.35 -12.61
CA ALA A 372 14.35 -14.43 -12.91
C ALA A 372 15.72 -15.11 -12.81
N GLN A 373 15.90 -15.98 -11.81
CA GLN A 373 17.12 -16.74 -11.64
C GLN A 373 17.37 -17.71 -12.81
N THR A 374 16.34 -18.41 -13.30
CA THR A 374 16.49 -19.33 -14.45
C THR A 374 16.79 -18.59 -15.76
N GLN A 375 16.31 -17.35 -15.89
CA GLN A 375 16.61 -16.48 -17.02
C GLN A 375 17.95 -15.75 -16.91
N GLY A 376 18.74 -16.01 -15.86
CA GLY A 376 20.01 -15.32 -15.62
C GLY A 376 19.85 -13.81 -15.38
N ILE A 377 18.69 -13.35 -14.92
CA ILE A 377 18.40 -11.93 -14.66
C ILE A 377 18.88 -11.59 -13.24
N SER A 378 19.51 -10.42 -13.06
CA SER A 378 19.87 -9.97 -11.71
C SER A 378 18.64 -9.86 -10.83
N TYR A 379 18.75 -10.37 -9.62
CA TYR A 379 17.67 -10.31 -8.63
C TYR A 379 17.19 -8.87 -8.40
N ARG A 380 18.09 -7.88 -8.39
CA ARG A 380 17.70 -6.46 -8.24
C ARG A 380 16.86 -5.96 -9.38
N SER A 381 17.24 -6.29 -10.62
CA SER A 381 16.46 -5.89 -11.79
C SER A 381 15.11 -6.61 -11.80
N ALA A 382 15.10 -7.93 -11.60
CA ALA A 382 13.86 -8.69 -11.49
C ALA A 382 12.95 -8.17 -10.38
N ARG A 383 13.47 -7.88 -9.18
CA ARG A 383 12.68 -7.35 -8.08
C ARG A 383 12.08 -5.98 -8.40
N LYS A 384 12.81 -5.14 -9.12
CA LYS A 384 12.34 -3.79 -9.50
C LYS A 384 11.12 -3.84 -10.42
N TYR A 385 11.02 -4.86 -11.28
CA TYR A 385 10.02 -4.88 -12.35
C TYR A 385 9.01 -6.04 -12.27
N LEU A 386 9.34 -7.14 -11.58
CA LEU A 386 8.53 -8.38 -11.53
C LEU A 386 7.95 -8.69 -10.16
N ALA A 387 8.53 -8.14 -9.08
CA ALA A 387 7.99 -8.37 -7.74
C ALA A 387 6.58 -7.77 -7.68
N PRO A 388 5.58 -8.49 -7.14
CA PRO A 388 4.30 -7.90 -6.78
C PRO A 388 4.60 -6.71 -5.89
N THR A 389 4.34 -5.51 -6.36
CA THR A 389 4.43 -4.32 -5.55
C THR A 389 3.33 -4.41 -4.49
N ASP A 390 3.66 -4.93 -3.32
CA ASP A 390 2.92 -4.65 -2.06
C ASP A 390 3.11 -3.18 -1.62
N ASN A 391 3.45 -2.31 -2.56
CA ASN A 391 3.91 -0.97 -2.31
C ASN A 391 3.06 0.02 -3.12
N GLU A 392 2.07 0.59 -2.44
CA GLU A 392 2.04 2.05 -2.32
C GLU A 392 3.45 2.53 -1.89
N THR A 393 4.39 2.67 -2.82
CA THR A 393 5.58 3.50 -2.61
C THR A 393 5.55 4.61 -3.62
N SER A 394 5.38 5.83 -3.08
CA SER A 394 5.52 7.09 -3.78
C SER A 394 6.81 7.15 -4.61
N PRO A 395 6.78 7.85 -5.75
CA PRO A 395 7.94 7.99 -6.61
C PRO A 395 8.92 8.99 -5.98
N CYS A 396 10.10 8.51 -5.57
CA CYS A 396 11.26 9.39 -5.42
C CYS A 396 11.79 9.68 -6.82
N GLY A 397 11.65 10.95 -7.22
CA GLY A 397 12.12 11.45 -8.50
C GLY A 397 13.63 11.28 -8.67
N ILE A 398 13.99 10.77 -9.85
CA ILE A 398 15.19 11.17 -10.56
C ILE A 398 14.72 11.42 -11.98
N SER A 399 14.40 12.68 -12.28
CA SER A 399 14.36 13.14 -13.67
C SER A 399 15.75 12.91 -14.25
N ARG A 400 15.84 11.98 -15.19
CA ARG A 400 16.95 11.93 -16.13
C ARG A 400 16.32 11.96 -17.51
N SER A 401 16.24 13.16 -18.08
CA SER A 401 15.85 13.34 -19.47
C SER A 401 16.79 12.52 -20.37
N PRO A 402 16.28 11.82 -21.38
CA PRO A 402 17.12 11.16 -22.36
C PRO A 402 17.82 12.21 -23.25
N PRO A 403 19.08 11.98 -23.68
CA PRO A 403 19.73 12.85 -24.66
C PRO A 403 19.08 12.64 -26.03
N SER A 404 18.58 13.72 -26.64
CA SER A 404 18.16 13.72 -28.03
C SER A 404 19.37 13.54 -28.94
N THR A 405 19.55 12.35 -29.49
CA THR A 405 20.37 12.12 -30.67
C THR A 405 19.53 12.37 -31.92
N THR A 406 19.81 13.46 -32.63
CA THR A 406 19.46 13.59 -34.05
C THR A 406 20.73 13.87 -34.81
N VAL A 407 21.10 12.91 -35.66
CA VAL A 407 22.25 12.95 -36.55
C VAL A 407 21.79 13.38 -37.94
N SER A 408 22.46 14.41 -38.45
CA SER A 408 22.85 14.68 -39.85
C SER A 408 21.77 14.93 -40.91
N SER A 409 21.86 16.08 -41.60
CA SER A 409 22.50 16.16 -42.93
C SER A 409 22.33 17.54 -43.57
N ALA A 410 23.39 18.03 -44.23
CA ALA A 410 23.42 18.86 -45.46
C ALA A 410 24.44 20.03 -45.43
N SER A 411 25.57 19.75 -46.09
CA SER A 411 26.59 20.53 -46.83
C SER A 411 26.76 22.08 -46.73
N PRO A 412 28.01 22.57 -46.93
CA PRO A 412 28.40 24.00 -46.85
C PRO A 412 28.29 24.71 -48.22
N PRO A 413 28.35 26.07 -48.29
CA PRO A 413 29.64 26.73 -48.57
C PRO A 413 29.83 28.19 -48.06
N ALA A 414 31.08 28.64 -48.18
CA ALA A 414 31.57 30.01 -48.46
C ALA A 414 31.72 31.07 -47.33
N SER A 415 32.99 31.25 -46.94
CA SER A 415 33.79 32.51 -46.89
C SER A 415 33.21 33.84 -46.39
N ALA A 416 33.83 34.39 -45.32
CA ALA A 416 34.39 35.76 -45.18
C ALA A 416 34.90 35.95 -43.73
N SER A 417 36.22 36.13 -43.49
CA SER A 417 36.91 37.43 -43.28
C SER A 417 36.33 38.24 -42.11
N THR A 418 36.96 38.35 -40.95
CA THR A 418 37.97 39.38 -40.57
C THR A 418 38.41 39.09 -39.11
N GLY A 419 39.71 39.10 -38.75
CA GLY A 419 40.43 40.20 -38.03
C GLY A 419 40.01 40.27 -36.55
N ASP A 420 40.82 40.28 -35.48
CA ASP A 420 42.21 40.64 -35.21
C ASP A 420 42.54 40.04 -33.81
N GLU A 421 43.72 39.45 -33.60
CA GLU A 421 44.90 40.04 -32.96
C GLU A 421 44.96 39.93 -31.41
N ILE A 422 45.75 38.94 -30.96
CA ILE A 422 46.83 38.97 -29.95
C ILE A 422 46.59 39.79 -28.66
N THR A 423 46.67 39.14 -27.49
CA THR A 423 47.81 39.33 -26.56
C THR A 423 47.83 38.34 -25.40
N VAL A 424 49.02 37.77 -25.25
CA VAL A 424 49.51 36.92 -24.16
C VAL A 424 49.78 37.80 -22.93
N SER A 425 49.48 37.29 -21.73
CA SER A 425 50.19 37.72 -20.51
C SER A 425 50.31 36.57 -19.52
N VAL A 426 51.57 36.15 -19.36
CA VAL A 426 52.12 35.28 -18.33
C VAL A 426 52.24 36.06 -17.02
N GLY A 427 51.92 35.42 -15.89
CA GLY A 427 52.22 35.93 -14.56
C GLY A 427 52.28 34.78 -13.54
N THR A 428 53.50 34.43 -13.15
CA THR A 428 53.89 33.47 -12.11
C THR A 428 53.41 33.88 -10.70
N PRO A 429 53.24 32.93 -9.75
CA PRO A 429 53.04 33.22 -8.33
C PRO A 429 54.39 33.25 -7.57
N PRO A 430 54.51 33.99 -6.46
CA PRO A 430 55.55 33.75 -5.48
C PRO A 430 55.05 32.83 -4.35
N GLU A 431 55.91 31.87 -3.99
CA GLU A 431 55.92 31.20 -2.69
C GLU A 431 56.28 32.19 -1.57
N SER A 432 55.72 31.99 -0.36
CA SER A 432 56.51 31.92 0.87
C SER A 432 55.62 31.74 2.11
N CYS A 433 56.02 30.72 2.87
CA CYS A 433 55.79 30.36 4.27
C CYS A 433 55.25 31.40 5.27
N GLY A 434 54.41 30.87 6.16
CA GLY A 434 54.08 31.35 7.50
C GLY A 434 53.36 30.23 8.25
#